data_AF-A0A3B9GIR8-F1
#
_entry.id   AF-A0A3B9GIR8-F1
#
_cell.length_a   1.000
_cell.length_b   1.000
_cell.length_c   1.000
_cell.angle_alpha   90.00
_cell.angle_beta   90.00
_cell.angle_gamma   90.00
#
_symmetry.space_group_name_H-M   'P 1'
#
loop_
_entity.id
_entity.type
_entity.pdbx_description
1 polymer ?
#
loop_
_entity_poly.entity_id
_entity_poly.type
_entity_poly.pdbx_seq_one_letter_code
_entity_poly.pdbx_strand_id
1 'polypeptide(L)'
;VWVVGRNYKHTLKIIVSDFFNNRFELPMGQLNFQGWKKLSVAIPPQNIDGMNGIIQRNYHYNSQMGLKVIGFKIETDLLESFGSYYIYFDDMRAVTDLFAEDARDEDDMVDGW
;
A
#
# COMPACT_ATOMS: atom_id res chain seq x y z
N VAL A 1 -8.09 -6.16 0.41
CA VAL A 1 -8.02 -7.07 -0.75
C VAL A 1 -8.31 -8.48 -0.25
N TRP A 2 -9.05 -9.26 -1.03
CA TRP A 2 -9.26 -10.67 -0.77
C TRP A 2 -8.16 -11.49 -1.43
N VAL A 3 -7.65 -12.50 -0.71
CA VAL A 3 -6.55 -13.35 -1.17
C VAL A 3 -6.90 -14.80 -0.90
N VAL A 4 -6.60 -15.68 -1.86
CA VAL A 4 -6.72 -17.13 -1.66
C VAL A 4 -5.49 -17.67 -0.93
N GLY A 5 -5.72 -18.31 0.20
CA GLY A 5 -4.73 -19.12 0.91
C GLY A 5 -4.86 -20.60 0.54
N ARG A 6 -3.72 -21.30 0.53
CA ARG A 6 -3.62 -22.75 0.31
C ARG A 6 -2.96 -23.48 1.49
N ASN A 7 -3.04 -22.89 2.68
CA ASN A 7 -2.43 -23.39 3.91
C ASN A 7 -0.89 -23.49 3.84
N TYR A 8 -0.26 -22.54 3.15
CA TYR A 8 1.21 -22.38 3.12
C TYR A 8 1.63 -21.11 3.85
N LYS A 9 2.71 -21.15 4.60
CA LYS A 9 3.27 -20.08 5.43
C LYS A 9 4.00 -18.99 4.62
N HIS A 10 3.60 -18.78 3.37
CA HIS A 10 4.05 -17.64 2.58
C HIS A 10 3.55 -16.34 3.21
N THR A 11 4.32 -15.26 3.07
CA THR A 11 3.96 -13.95 3.60
C THR A 11 3.58 -13.02 2.46
N LEU A 12 2.41 -12.41 2.53
CA LEU A 12 2.00 -11.36 1.60
C LEU A 12 2.40 -9.99 2.15
N LYS A 13 3.05 -9.20 1.30
CA LYS A 13 3.35 -7.80 1.52
C LYS A 13 2.78 -6.96 0.37
N ILE A 14 2.47 -5.71 0.66
CA ILE A 14 2.19 -4.69 -0.36
C ILE A 14 3.39 -3.75 -0.46
N ILE A 15 3.79 -3.42 -1.68
CA ILE A 15 4.81 -2.42 -1.97
C ILE A 15 4.08 -1.13 -2.31
N VAL A 16 4.39 -0.09 -1.54
CA VAL A 16 3.86 1.25 -1.75
C VAL A 16 5.00 2.21 -1.99
N SER A 17 4.69 3.31 -2.67
CA SER A 17 5.61 4.41 -2.89
C SER A 17 5.02 5.68 -2.31
N ASP A 18 5.83 6.39 -1.54
CA ASP A 18 5.47 7.68 -0.97
C ASP A 18 5.50 8.79 -2.03
N PHE A 19 5.21 10.00 -1.57
CA PHE A 19 5.25 11.24 -2.36
C PHE A 19 6.58 11.44 -3.12
N PHE A 20 7.72 11.12 -2.50
CA PHE A 20 9.06 11.28 -3.05
C PHE A 20 9.56 10.06 -3.84
N ASN A 21 8.68 9.11 -4.14
CA ASN A 21 8.97 7.83 -4.78
C ASN A 21 9.87 6.86 -3.96
N ASN A 22 9.99 7.05 -2.64
CA ASN A 22 10.60 6.07 -1.76
C ASN A 22 9.68 4.86 -1.61
N ARG A 23 10.25 3.67 -1.69
CA ARG A 23 9.49 2.41 -1.63
C ARG A 23 9.45 1.85 -0.22
N PHE A 24 8.28 1.40 0.19
CA PHE A 24 8.04 0.76 1.47
C PHE A 24 7.35 -0.58 1.28
N GLU A 25 7.80 -1.58 2.04
CA GLU A 25 7.14 -2.88 2.13
C GLU A 25 6.28 -2.94 3.40
N LEU A 26 4.98 -3.16 3.24
CA LEU A 26 4.06 -3.29 4.36
C LEU A 26 3.55 -4.74 4.46
N PRO A 27 3.78 -5.44 5.58
CA PRO A 27 3.31 -6.81 5.76
C PRO A 27 1.80 -6.85 5.93
N MET A 28 1.12 -7.65 5.09
CA MET A 28 -0.32 -7.86 5.17
C MET A 28 -0.68 -9.09 6.00
N GLY A 29 0.17 -10.11 6.02
CA GLY A 29 0.00 -11.32 6.82
C GLY A 29 0.49 -12.61 6.15
N GLN A 30 0.39 -13.71 6.89
CA GLN A 30 0.71 -15.05 6.40
C GLN A 30 -0.47 -15.67 5.64
N LEU A 31 -0.17 -16.53 4.66
CA LEU A 31 -1.14 -17.24 3.80
C LEU A 31 -1.47 -18.66 4.30
N ASN A 32 -1.24 -18.92 5.58
CA ASN A 32 -1.49 -20.19 6.28
C ASN A 32 -2.99 -20.37 6.65
N PHE A 33 -3.85 -20.14 5.67
CA PHE A 33 -5.29 -20.36 5.75
C PHE A 33 -5.76 -20.99 4.43
N GLN A 34 -6.97 -21.54 4.42
CA GLN A 34 -7.57 -22.16 3.23
C GLN A 34 -8.72 -21.30 2.69
N GLY A 35 -8.74 -21.08 1.38
CA GLY A 35 -9.79 -20.33 0.71
C GLY A 35 -9.60 -18.81 0.79
N TRP A 36 -10.68 -18.06 0.60
CA TRP A 36 -10.65 -16.60 0.55
C TRP A 36 -10.60 -15.98 1.95
N LYS A 37 -9.65 -15.08 2.18
CA LYS A 37 -9.58 -14.25 3.38
C LYS A 37 -9.30 -12.80 3.01
N LYS A 38 -10.00 -11.88 3.67
CA LYS A 38 -9.72 -10.44 3.55
C LYS A 38 -8.46 -10.10 4.33
N LEU A 39 -7.46 -9.57 3.63
CA LEU A 39 -6.24 -9.01 4.23
C LEU A 39 -6.23 -7.49 4.05
N SER A 40 -5.77 -6.81 5.10
CA SER A 40 -5.68 -5.35 5.17
C SER A 40 -4.44 -4.97 5.97
N VAL A 41 -3.80 -3.88 5.56
CA VAL A 41 -2.71 -3.25 6.29
C VAL A 41 -2.99 -1.76 6.36
N ALA A 42 -2.72 -1.15 7.52
CA ALA A 42 -2.79 0.28 7.66
C ALA A 42 -1.51 0.90 7.08
N ILE A 43 -1.65 2.03 6.39
CA ILE A 43 -0.50 2.85 6.01
C ILE A 43 -0.07 3.63 7.27
N PRO A 44 1.15 3.46 7.78
CA PRO A 44 1.65 4.27 8.88
C PRO A 44 1.53 5.77 8.56
N PRO A 45 1.14 6.61 9.53
CA PRO A 45 1.03 8.04 9.29
C PRO A 45 2.40 8.66 8.98
N GLN A 46 2.42 9.72 8.18
CA GLN A 46 3.59 10.58 8.10
C GLN A 46 3.81 11.28 9.45
N ASN A 47 5.06 11.47 9.86
CA ASN A 47 5.36 12.20 11.09
C ASN A 47 4.97 13.68 10.97
N ILE A 48 4.74 14.31 12.11
CA ILE A 48 4.35 15.73 12.22
C ILE A 48 5.44 16.66 11.64
N ASP A 49 6.69 16.19 11.62
CA ASP A 49 7.83 16.91 11.02
C ASP A 49 7.75 17.01 9.49
N GLY A 50 6.91 16.19 8.82
CA GLY A 50 6.80 16.13 7.36
C GLY A 50 8.04 15.57 6.66
N MET A 51 9.01 15.01 7.40
CA MET A 51 10.29 14.53 6.88
C MET A 51 10.49 13.03 7.06
N ASN A 52 9.74 12.40 7.97
CA ASN A 52 9.89 11.00 8.32
C ASN A 52 8.59 10.21 8.20
N GLY A 53 8.71 8.89 8.01
CA GLY A 53 7.58 7.98 7.78
C GLY A 53 7.24 7.84 6.31
N ILE A 54 5.99 7.45 6.01
CA ILE A 54 5.49 7.34 4.64
C ILE A 54 4.82 8.64 4.26
N ILE A 55 5.56 9.50 3.57
CA ILE A 55 5.13 10.85 3.24
C ILE A 55 4.03 10.81 2.18
N GLN A 56 2.87 11.37 2.50
CA GLN A 56 1.72 11.44 1.59
C GLN A 56 1.38 12.87 1.20
N ARG A 57 1.85 13.87 1.95
CA ARG A 57 1.64 15.29 1.66
C ARG A 57 2.90 16.09 1.97
N ASN A 58 3.18 17.09 1.14
CA ASN A 58 4.21 18.07 1.40
C ASN A 58 3.62 19.47 1.21
N TYR A 59 3.81 20.35 2.18
CA TYR A 59 3.23 21.70 2.19
C TYR A 59 3.79 22.62 1.09
N HIS A 60 4.95 22.31 0.53
CA HIS A 60 5.51 23.01 -0.63
C HIS A 60 4.91 22.51 -1.96
N TYR A 61 4.25 21.34 -1.97
CA TYR A 61 3.72 20.73 -3.19
C TYR A 61 2.24 20.43 -3.02
N ASN A 62 1.41 21.47 -3.00
CA ASN A 62 -0.04 21.32 -2.78
C ASN A 62 -0.78 20.66 -3.96
N SER A 63 -0.17 20.62 -5.15
CA SER A 63 -0.75 20.05 -6.37
C SER A 63 -0.47 18.56 -6.57
N GLN A 64 0.42 17.98 -5.75
CA GLN A 64 0.82 16.58 -5.84
C GLN A 64 0.69 15.97 -4.44
N MET A 65 -0.09 14.90 -4.29
CA MET A 65 -0.19 14.19 -3.02
C MET A 65 -0.58 12.72 -3.20
N GLY A 66 -0.55 11.99 -2.08
CA GLY A 66 -1.03 10.62 -1.98
C GLY A 66 0.08 9.59 -1.95
N LEU A 67 -0.33 8.36 -2.21
CA LEU A 67 0.47 7.15 -2.11
C LEU A 67 0.23 6.31 -3.38
N LYS A 68 1.29 5.75 -3.96
CA LYS A 68 1.16 4.83 -5.10
C LYS A 68 1.25 3.39 -4.62
N VAL A 69 0.32 2.54 -5.05
CA VAL A 69 0.48 1.09 -4.90
C VAL A 69 1.34 0.59 -6.06
N ILE A 70 2.53 0.09 -5.75
CA ILE A 70 3.48 -0.43 -6.75
C ILE A 70 3.19 -1.88 -7.10
N GLY A 71 2.77 -2.67 -6.12
CA GLY A 71 2.38 -4.06 -6.34
C GLY A 71 2.36 -4.89 -5.07
N PHE A 72 2.21 -6.20 -5.25
CA PHE A 72 2.27 -7.18 -4.18
C PHE A 72 3.57 -7.96 -4.24
N LYS A 73 4.12 -8.29 -3.07
CA LYS A 73 5.28 -9.17 -2.91
C LYS A 73 4.86 -10.38 -2.11
N ILE A 74 5.11 -11.56 -2.67
CA ILE A 74 4.91 -12.83 -1.98
C ILE A 74 6.28 -13.32 -1.55
N GLU A 75 6.53 -13.35 -0.25
CA GLU A 75 7.71 -13.98 0.33
C GLU A 75 7.38 -15.45 0.61
N THR A 76 7.92 -16.30 -0.25
CA THR A 76 7.69 -17.75 -0.23
C THR A 76 8.53 -18.40 0.87
N ASP A 77 7.94 -19.34 1.61
CA ASP A 77 8.64 -20.14 2.62
C ASP A 77 9.39 -21.28 1.91
N LEU A 78 10.72 -21.28 1.98
CA LEU A 78 11.59 -22.22 1.28
C LEU A 78 11.27 -23.69 1.58
N LEU A 79 10.79 -24.02 2.79
CA LEU A 79 10.49 -25.40 3.18
C LEU A 79 9.16 -25.90 2.62
N GLU A 80 8.29 -24.98 2.18
CA GLU A 80 6.97 -25.29 1.66
C GLU A 80 6.82 -24.99 0.16
N SER A 81 7.84 -24.37 -0.45
CA SER A 81 7.80 -23.89 -1.83
C SER A 81 8.33 -24.94 -2.80
N PHE A 82 7.43 -25.63 -3.48
CA PHE A 82 7.76 -26.59 -4.54
C PHE A 82 6.91 -26.35 -5.79
N GLY A 83 7.54 -26.35 -6.96
CA GLY A 83 6.85 -26.28 -8.25
C GLY A 83 6.28 -24.89 -8.59
N SER A 84 5.14 -24.88 -9.28
CA SER A 84 4.46 -23.66 -9.72
C SER A 84 3.40 -23.20 -8.73
N TYR A 85 3.43 -21.92 -8.37
CA TYR A 85 2.49 -21.30 -7.45
C TYR A 85 1.59 -20.28 -8.16
N TYR A 86 0.27 -20.40 -7.93
CA TYR A 86 -0.72 -19.44 -8.42
C TYR A 86 -1.33 -18.71 -7.24
N ILE A 87 -1.46 -17.39 -7.32
CA ILE A 87 -2.14 -16.56 -6.32
C ILE A 87 -3.29 -15.81 -6.98
N TYR A 88 -4.37 -15.63 -6.23
CA TYR A 88 -5.57 -14.94 -6.70
C TYR A 88 -5.89 -13.80 -5.75
N PHE A 89 -6.18 -12.65 -6.34
CA PHE A 89 -6.59 -11.44 -5.64
C PHE A 89 -7.98 -11.06 -6.14
N ASP A 90 -8.81 -10.57 -5.22
CA ASP A 90 -10.11 -10.02 -5.57
C ASP A 90 -10.42 -8.77 -4.72
N ASP A 91 -11.27 -7.89 -5.24
CA ASP A 91 -11.84 -6.74 -4.55
C ASP A 91 -10.78 -5.94 -3.74
N MET A 92 -9.80 -5.40 -4.48
CA MET A 92 -8.81 -4.48 -3.92
C MET A 92 -9.48 -3.12 -3.65
N ARG A 93 -9.36 -2.64 -2.41
CA ARG A 93 -9.91 -1.36 -1.96
C ARG A 93 -8.89 -0.60 -1.14
N ALA A 94 -8.89 0.72 -1.29
CA ALA A 94 -8.20 1.66 -0.42
C ALA A 94 -9.25 2.49 0.33
N VAL A 95 -8.96 2.83 1.58
CA VAL A 95 -9.76 3.77 2.39
C VAL A 95 -8.84 4.95 2.67
N THR A 96 -9.23 6.13 2.21
CA THR A 96 -8.45 7.36 2.33
C THR A 96 -9.34 8.50 2.78
N ASP A 97 -8.74 9.49 3.43
CA ASP A 97 -9.36 10.79 3.66
C ASP A 97 -9.13 11.66 2.42
N LEU A 98 -10.22 12.20 1.87
CA LEU A 98 -10.24 13.05 0.67
C LEU A 98 -10.35 14.54 0.99
N PHE A 99 -10.39 14.92 2.26
CA PHE A 99 -10.63 16.31 2.67
C PHE A 99 -9.73 17.34 1.96
N ALA A 100 -8.45 17.04 1.75
CA ALA A 100 -7.52 17.96 1.09
C ALA A 100 -7.65 18.01 -0.44
N GLU A 101 -8.22 16.96 -1.06
CA GLU A 101 -8.55 16.98 -2.49
C GLU A 101 -9.87 17.75 -2.72
N ASP A 102 -10.85 17.53 -1.84
CA ASP A 102 -12.17 18.18 -1.93
C ASP A 102 -12.12 19.68 -1.59
N ALA A 103 -11.14 20.12 -0.79
CA ALA A 103 -10.99 21.52 -0.39
C ALA A 103 -10.21 22.38 -1.41
N ARG A 104 -9.81 21.81 -2.54
CA ARG A 104 -9.06 22.49 -3.60
C ARG A 104 -10.02 23.15 -4.59
N ASP A 105 -9.85 24.43 -4.85
CA ASP A 105 -10.63 25.13 -5.87
C ASP A 105 -9.96 24.99 -7.25
N GLU A 106 -10.74 25.01 -8.34
CA GLU A 106 -10.23 24.88 -9.71
C GLU A 106 -9.26 26.02 -10.10
N ASP A 107 -9.37 27.18 -9.46
CA ASP A 107 -8.52 28.35 -9.68
C ASP A 107 -7.33 28.46 -8.70
N ASP A 108 -7.12 27.45 -7.84
CA ASP A 108 -5.96 27.40 -6.96
C ASP A 108 -4.66 27.41 -7.77
N MET A 109 -3.80 28.38 -7.46
CA MET A 109 -2.52 28.51 -8.14
C MET A 109 -1.66 27.26 -7.88
N VAL A 110 -1.14 26.68 -8.96
CA VAL A 110 -0.16 25.59 -8.90
C VAL A 110 1.21 26.19 -8.55
N ASP A 111 1.41 26.51 -7.27
CA ASP A 111 2.65 27.11 -6.76
C ASP A 111 3.69 26.05 -6.40
N GLY A 112 4.07 25.24 -7.40
CA GLY A 112 5.22 24.33 -7.30
C GLY A 112 6.38 24.90 -8.09
N TRP A 113 7.22 25.73 -7.44
CA TRP A 113 8.45 26.23 -8.05
C TRP A 113 9.56 25.17 -8.10
#